data_AF-A0A7H0IN78-F1
#
_entry.id   AF-A0A7H0IN78-F1
#
_cell.length_a   1.000
_cell.length_b   1.000
_cell.length_c   1.000
_cell.angle_alpha   90.00
_cell.angle_beta   90.00
_cell.angle_gamma   90.00
#
_symmetry.space_group_name_H-M   'P 1'
#
loop_
_entity.id
_entity.type
_entity.pdbx_description
1 polymer ?
#
loop_
_entity_poly.entity_id
_entity_poly.type
_entity_poly.pdbx_seq_one_letter_code
_entity_poly.pdbx_strand_id
1 'polypeptide(L)'
;MGCRHGNVLVGAALHGADRLRVGEVPTELEGLLLDVLRGVLAEEEIGDWGRVYREAVAARGHRLGVVPVELAELPVTSGYGLAELRACAREVAEEAVVCANVSFLSTEALAEGEPLWSEEFVAGVRGAGFGVVGFAGVSHGGGAEGGSFRATWELVDFHAGHDPSSTLLFDAPASTHVSFTTHSRTEQNTDLIRALDDLTRACDAAVADLAPGDLAPGQVHVGIAWAVMKLFVLLRAICADDPPEIPLRFVFPRAATTVHHHRRDLALDLKNPAPRLRYTGERPPSPSGDLEYATYRADGGWSAPVPLGLPSVTAPSLASYRGDLHLVFARPGDHRLMWSRLRAGVWRTPVPVGRSGSRQRVALTVHEDLLYAFHTTPDGEVLWSRFDGSAWTREVRMDGWDSPVSPDIASHDGHLWIAHRDHGGRTHVDRLDKDHTSDFTHRFDDSASDSAPALVSTDTATDTAAGTALWIAHRGLDDKVHVSYSSAPTNPAAWQTHAPAHDLLTQRSPTLVAHPDLGPLLLARGADGRLRLGARTEAGGWGGIDAPAGEEGLPALDAGGAAYHGGKLYVIHRR
;
A
#
# COMPACT_ATOMS: atom_id res chain seq x y z
N MET A 1 8.51 24.56 -23.39
CA MET A 1 7.33 24.15 -24.19
C MET A 1 6.12 24.80 -23.56
N GLY A 2 5.35 25.59 -24.32
CA GLY A 2 4.18 26.30 -23.79
C GLY A 2 3.03 25.33 -23.53
N CYS A 3 2.37 25.48 -22.37
CA CYS A 3 1.13 24.78 -22.03
C CYS A 3 0.12 24.98 -23.17
N ARG A 4 -0.54 23.92 -23.63
CA ARG A 4 -1.55 24.00 -24.68
C ARG A 4 -2.85 24.60 -24.16
N HIS A 5 -3.05 24.60 -22.83
CA HIS A 5 -4.20 25.19 -22.16
C HIS A 5 -3.76 26.09 -20.99
N GLY A 6 -4.46 27.21 -20.77
CA GLY A 6 -4.26 28.03 -19.57
C GLY A 6 -4.53 27.24 -18.28
N ASN A 7 -4.15 27.74 -17.11
CA ASN A 7 -4.49 27.04 -15.87
C ASN A 7 -5.97 27.25 -15.53
N VAL A 8 -6.77 26.18 -15.62
CA VAL A 8 -8.20 26.19 -15.32
C VAL A 8 -8.52 26.73 -13.92
N LEU A 9 -7.70 26.42 -12.91
CA LEU A 9 -7.93 26.90 -11.53
C LEU A 9 -7.59 28.39 -11.37
N VAL A 10 -6.57 28.89 -12.09
CA VAL A 10 -6.28 30.33 -12.14
C VAL A 10 -7.41 31.08 -12.85
N GLY A 11 -7.89 30.53 -13.97
CA GLY A 11 -9.03 31.08 -14.69
C GLY A 11 -10.29 31.13 -13.84
N ALA A 12 -10.62 30.03 -13.15
CA ALA A 12 -11.76 29.96 -12.24
C ALA A 12 -11.61 30.91 -11.04
N ALA A 13 -10.41 31.09 -10.50
CA ALA A 13 -10.14 32.04 -9.41
C ALA A 13 -10.38 33.49 -9.86
N LEU A 14 -9.86 33.87 -11.04
CA LEU A 14 -10.06 35.20 -11.62
C LEU A 14 -11.53 35.46 -11.99
N HIS A 15 -12.22 34.44 -12.51
CA HIS A 15 -13.64 34.51 -12.82
C HIS A 15 -14.49 34.65 -11.55
N GLY A 16 -14.20 33.85 -10.51
CA GLY A 16 -14.84 33.97 -9.20
C GLY A 16 -14.61 35.33 -8.54
N ALA A 17 -13.43 35.93 -8.73
CA ALA A 17 -13.13 37.28 -8.27
C ALA A 17 -13.97 38.36 -9.00
N ASP A 18 -14.17 38.22 -10.32
CA ASP A 18 -15.05 39.13 -11.07
C ASP A 18 -16.51 38.96 -10.65
N ARG A 19 -16.96 37.72 -10.40
CA ARG A 19 -18.29 37.41 -9.86
C ARG A 19 -18.52 38.06 -8.50
N LEU A 20 -17.60 37.87 -7.56
CA LEU A 20 -17.64 38.48 -6.24
C LEU A 20 -17.75 40.01 -6.34
N ARG A 21 -16.95 40.63 -7.22
CA ARG A 21 -16.93 42.08 -7.45
C ARG A 21 -18.27 42.63 -7.94
N VAL A 22 -19.01 41.89 -8.76
CA VAL A 22 -20.33 42.32 -9.27
C VAL A 22 -21.51 41.87 -8.39
N GLY A 23 -21.24 41.21 -7.26
CA GLY A 23 -22.25 40.75 -6.31
C GLY A 23 -22.94 39.44 -6.69
N GLU A 24 -22.36 38.66 -7.61
CA GLU A 24 -22.81 37.31 -7.93
C GLU A 24 -22.33 36.31 -6.87
N VAL A 25 -23.11 35.26 -6.62
CA VAL A 25 -22.76 34.24 -5.62
C VAL A 25 -21.74 33.26 -6.22
N PRO A 26 -20.54 33.09 -5.62
CA PRO A 26 -19.57 32.12 -6.12
C PRO A 26 -20.09 30.68 -6.05
N THR A 27 -19.65 29.83 -6.98
CA THR A 27 -19.81 28.37 -6.85
C THR A 27 -19.00 27.83 -5.68
N GLU A 28 -19.17 26.55 -5.34
CA GLU A 28 -18.33 25.88 -4.32
C GLU A 28 -16.84 25.95 -4.68
N LEU A 29 -16.48 25.68 -5.94
CA LEU A 29 -15.09 25.74 -6.39
C LEU A 29 -14.56 27.18 -6.39
N GLU A 30 -15.34 28.14 -6.86
CA GLU A 30 -14.96 29.56 -6.84
C GLU A 30 -14.77 30.05 -5.39
N GLY A 31 -15.64 29.63 -4.47
CA GLY A 31 -15.51 29.93 -3.04
C GLY A 31 -14.19 29.43 -2.45
N LEU A 32 -13.85 28.17 -2.70
CA LEU A 32 -12.57 27.58 -2.26
C LEU A 32 -11.36 28.32 -2.87
N LEU A 33 -11.43 28.69 -4.15
CA LEU A 33 -10.38 29.46 -4.82
C LEU A 33 -10.26 30.89 -4.26
N LEU A 34 -11.38 31.53 -3.92
CA LEU A 34 -11.39 32.83 -3.26
C LEU A 34 -10.79 32.74 -1.85
N ASP A 35 -11.03 31.66 -1.11
CA ASP A 35 -10.38 31.42 0.19
C ASP A 35 -8.86 31.25 0.04
N VAL A 36 -8.41 30.58 -1.02
CA VAL A 36 -6.98 30.51 -1.37
C VAL A 36 -6.41 31.91 -1.66
N LEU A 37 -7.12 32.76 -2.41
CA LEU A 37 -6.69 34.14 -2.67
C LEU A 37 -6.66 34.99 -1.39
N ARG A 38 -7.65 34.85 -0.51
CA ARG A 38 -7.70 35.56 0.79
C ARG A 38 -6.55 35.20 1.72
N GLY A 39 -5.92 34.03 1.51
CA GLY A 39 -4.70 33.66 2.22
C GLY A 39 -3.50 34.56 1.92
N VAL A 40 -3.56 35.37 0.85
CA VAL A 40 -2.44 36.20 0.38
C VAL A 40 -2.81 37.62 -0.06
N LEU A 41 -4.08 37.90 -0.35
CA LEU A 41 -4.57 39.19 -0.86
C LEU A 41 -5.74 39.70 0.00
N ALA A 42 -5.86 41.02 0.10
CA ALA A 42 -7.03 41.67 0.67
C ALA A 42 -8.25 41.57 -0.26
N GLU A 43 -9.47 41.71 0.27
CA GLU A 43 -10.70 41.56 -0.51
C GLU A 43 -10.83 42.62 -1.61
N GLU A 44 -10.32 43.83 -1.36
CA GLU A 44 -10.24 44.89 -2.37
C GLU A 44 -9.32 44.50 -3.53
N GLU A 45 -8.16 43.88 -3.24
CA GLU A 45 -7.20 43.43 -4.25
C GLU A 45 -7.77 42.28 -5.08
N ILE A 46 -8.53 41.37 -4.45
CA ILE A 46 -9.26 40.31 -5.15
C ILE A 46 -10.27 40.93 -6.12
N GLY A 47 -11.02 41.95 -5.69
CA GLY A 47 -11.91 42.71 -6.57
C GLY A 47 -11.18 43.37 -7.75
N ASP A 48 -9.99 43.93 -7.50
CA ASP A 48 -9.14 44.51 -8.54
C ASP A 48 -8.68 43.47 -9.56
N TRP A 49 -8.30 42.27 -9.11
CA TRP A 49 -7.94 41.15 -9.98
C TRP A 49 -9.09 40.74 -10.90
N GLY A 50 -10.30 40.64 -10.36
CA GLY A 50 -11.51 40.36 -11.14
C GLY A 50 -11.77 41.42 -12.22
N ARG A 51 -11.63 42.70 -11.86
CA ARG A 51 -11.76 43.82 -12.83
C ARG A 51 -10.71 43.73 -13.95
N VAL A 52 -9.42 43.59 -13.59
CA VAL A 52 -8.32 43.51 -14.57
C VAL A 52 -8.47 42.31 -15.49
N TYR A 53 -8.87 41.16 -14.95
CA TYR A 53 -9.21 39.98 -15.74
C TYR A 53 -10.31 40.30 -16.77
N ARG A 54 -11.39 40.98 -16.35
CA ARG A 54 -12.50 41.25 -17.26
C ARG A 54 -12.13 42.25 -18.35
N GLU A 55 -11.41 43.30 -18.00
CA GLU A 55 -10.84 44.27 -18.95
C GLU A 55 -9.90 43.59 -19.96
N ALA A 56 -9.04 42.68 -19.50
CA ALA A 56 -8.11 41.96 -20.36
C ALA A 56 -8.83 41.05 -21.36
N VAL A 57 -9.92 40.38 -20.94
CA VAL A 57 -10.74 39.57 -21.85
C VAL A 57 -11.42 40.44 -22.91
N ALA A 58 -11.99 41.58 -22.52
CA ALA A 58 -12.61 42.51 -23.46
C ALA A 58 -11.60 43.08 -24.48
N ALA A 59 -10.38 43.38 -24.03
CA ALA A 59 -9.33 43.93 -24.88
C ALA A 59 -8.68 42.90 -25.83
N ARG A 60 -8.60 41.62 -25.41
CA ARG A 60 -7.85 40.57 -26.14
C ARG A 60 -8.72 39.48 -26.77
N GLY A 61 -10.04 39.65 -26.77
CA GLY A 61 -10.98 38.74 -27.43
C GLY A 61 -10.90 37.31 -26.89
N HIS A 62 -10.99 37.16 -25.56
CA HIS A 62 -11.01 35.87 -24.85
C HIS A 62 -9.73 35.01 -24.93
N ARG A 63 -8.66 35.49 -25.58
CA ARG A 63 -7.37 34.78 -25.64
C ARG A 63 -6.38 35.33 -24.61
N LEU A 64 -6.51 34.86 -23.37
CA LEU A 64 -5.53 35.11 -22.33
C LEU A 64 -4.60 33.89 -22.23
N GLY A 65 -3.29 34.06 -22.45
CA GLY A 65 -2.34 32.94 -22.41
C GLY A 65 -2.27 32.16 -21.08
N VAL A 66 -2.90 32.69 -20.03
CA VAL A 66 -2.96 32.09 -18.68
C VAL A 66 -4.34 31.52 -18.32
N VAL A 67 -5.40 31.83 -19.07
CA VAL A 67 -6.79 31.39 -18.80
C VAL A 67 -7.33 30.62 -20.01
N PRO A 68 -7.94 29.42 -19.83
CA PRO A 68 -8.61 28.72 -20.91
C PRO A 68 -9.69 29.57 -21.60
N VAL A 69 -9.86 29.40 -22.91
CA VAL A 69 -10.80 30.22 -23.71
C VAL A 69 -12.23 30.04 -23.22
N GLU A 70 -12.59 28.83 -22.84
CA GLU A 70 -13.90 28.43 -22.33
C GLU A 70 -14.27 29.23 -21.07
N LEU A 71 -13.30 29.43 -20.17
CA LEU A 71 -13.46 30.26 -18.98
C LEU A 71 -13.48 31.75 -19.32
N ALA A 72 -12.68 32.19 -20.30
CA ALA A 72 -12.66 33.57 -20.74
C ALA A 72 -13.97 33.99 -21.44
N GLU A 73 -14.66 33.06 -22.09
CA GLU A 73 -15.98 33.25 -22.72
C GLU A 73 -17.14 33.15 -21.73
N LEU A 74 -16.92 32.58 -20.53
CA LEU A 74 -17.95 32.40 -19.53
C LEU A 74 -18.52 33.77 -19.06
N PRO A 75 -19.84 33.99 -19.17
CA PRO A 75 -20.46 35.21 -18.68
C PRO A 75 -20.31 35.34 -17.16
N VAL A 76 -20.17 36.57 -16.65
CA VAL A 76 -20.06 36.81 -15.20
C VAL A 76 -21.29 36.30 -14.43
N THR A 77 -22.45 36.15 -15.06
CA THR A 77 -23.66 35.59 -14.43
C THR A 77 -23.62 34.06 -14.29
N SER A 78 -22.72 33.37 -15.00
CA SER A 78 -22.55 31.91 -14.94
C SER A 78 -21.31 31.56 -14.11
N GLY A 79 -21.45 30.63 -13.17
CA GLY A 79 -20.34 30.18 -12.32
C GLY A 79 -19.59 28.98 -12.92
N TYR A 80 -18.35 28.78 -12.48
CA TYR A 80 -17.54 27.60 -12.79
C TYR A 80 -17.38 26.73 -11.53
N GLY A 81 -18.02 25.57 -11.48
CA GLY A 81 -18.08 24.70 -10.31
C GLY A 81 -17.20 23.45 -10.40
N LEU A 82 -17.33 22.59 -9.38
CA LEU A 82 -16.67 21.28 -9.35
C LEU A 82 -17.14 20.36 -10.48
N ALA A 83 -18.37 20.53 -10.98
CA ALA A 83 -18.90 19.76 -12.10
C ALA A 83 -18.20 20.09 -13.42
N GLU A 84 -17.95 21.38 -13.68
CA GLU A 84 -17.22 21.85 -14.85
C GLU A 84 -15.74 21.42 -14.78
N LEU A 85 -15.11 21.55 -13.59
CA LEU A 85 -13.76 21.03 -13.36
C LEU A 85 -13.68 19.51 -13.62
N ARG A 86 -14.65 18.75 -13.14
CA ARG A 86 -14.73 17.30 -13.36
C ARG A 86 -14.82 16.97 -14.86
N ALA A 87 -15.53 17.77 -15.64
CA ALA A 87 -15.68 17.56 -17.08
C ALA A 87 -14.35 17.71 -17.85
N CYS A 88 -13.49 18.66 -17.46
CA CYS A 88 -12.18 18.87 -18.09
C CYS A 88 -11.01 18.16 -17.40
N ALA A 89 -11.26 17.44 -16.29
CA ALA A 89 -10.19 16.86 -15.46
C ALA A 89 -9.27 15.89 -16.23
N ARG A 90 -9.78 15.18 -17.23
CA ARG A 90 -8.96 14.30 -18.09
C ARG A 90 -7.99 15.08 -18.95
N GLU A 91 -8.45 16.15 -19.58
CA GLU A 91 -7.61 17.00 -20.45
C GLU A 91 -6.48 17.66 -19.65
N VAL A 92 -6.80 18.12 -18.43
CA VAL A 92 -5.80 18.66 -17.49
C VAL A 92 -4.76 17.59 -17.12
N ALA A 93 -5.20 16.35 -16.89
CA ALA A 93 -4.31 15.25 -16.57
C ALA A 93 -3.43 14.83 -17.77
N GLU A 94 -4.01 14.76 -18.97
CA GLU A 94 -3.27 14.49 -20.22
C GLU A 94 -2.17 15.52 -20.48
N GLU A 95 -2.43 16.80 -20.17
CA GLU A 95 -1.40 17.84 -20.24
C GLU A 95 -0.34 17.68 -19.15
N ALA A 96 -0.75 17.37 -17.92
CA ALA A 96 0.17 17.23 -16.79
C ALA A 96 1.14 16.05 -16.96
N VAL A 97 0.66 14.89 -17.42
CA VAL A 97 1.46 13.65 -17.49
C VAL A 97 2.65 13.74 -18.45
N VAL A 98 2.63 14.67 -19.41
CA VAL A 98 3.72 14.89 -20.37
C VAL A 98 4.67 16.02 -19.96
N CYS A 99 4.43 16.67 -18.83
CA CYS A 99 5.27 17.75 -18.35
C CYS A 99 6.48 17.23 -17.58
N ALA A 100 7.66 17.76 -17.88
CA ALA A 100 8.92 17.37 -17.25
C ALA A 100 8.96 17.61 -15.72
N ASN A 101 8.07 18.45 -15.17
CA ASN A 101 7.98 18.67 -13.73
C ASN A 101 6.94 17.76 -13.03
N VAL A 102 6.44 16.74 -13.74
CA VAL A 102 5.58 15.69 -13.22
C VAL A 102 6.33 14.37 -13.34
N SER A 103 6.40 13.61 -12.24
CA SER A 103 7.01 12.28 -12.22
C SER A 103 6.04 11.25 -11.68
N PHE A 104 6.13 10.04 -12.21
CA PHE A 104 5.42 8.87 -11.71
C PHE A 104 6.43 7.88 -11.16
N LEU A 105 6.43 7.73 -9.85
CA LEU A 105 7.23 6.70 -9.19
C LEU A 105 6.49 5.37 -9.29
N SER A 106 7.18 4.35 -9.78
CA SER A 106 6.72 2.97 -9.65
C SER A 106 7.27 2.40 -8.34
N THR A 107 6.43 1.76 -7.54
CA THR A 107 6.89 1.03 -6.36
C THR A 107 7.88 -0.07 -6.73
N GLU A 108 7.78 -0.59 -7.95
CA GLU A 108 8.65 -1.59 -8.56
C GLU A 108 10.00 -0.97 -8.97
N ALA A 109 10.01 0.16 -9.67
CA ALA A 109 11.26 0.87 -10.02
C ALA A 109 12.04 1.33 -8.76
N LEU A 110 11.34 1.80 -7.73
CA LEU A 110 11.95 2.11 -6.42
C LEU A 110 12.49 0.87 -5.70
N ALA A 111 12.03 -0.31 -6.05
CA ALA A 111 12.57 -1.58 -5.55
C ALA A 111 13.83 -1.99 -6.32
N GLU A 112 13.87 -1.70 -7.62
CA GLU A 112 14.98 -1.98 -8.53
C GLU A 112 16.21 -1.08 -8.31
N GLY A 113 16.12 -0.11 -7.40
CA GLY A 113 17.22 0.83 -7.13
C GLY A 113 17.39 1.89 -8.23
N GLU A 114 16.39 2.04 -9.10
CA GLU A 114 16.32 3.15 -10.04
C GLU A 114 16.40 4.48 -9.26
N PRO A 115 17.13 5.48 -9.80
CA PRO A 115 17.17 6.79 -9.18
C PRO A 115 15.74 7.31 -9.04
N LEU A 116 15.39 7.70 -7.81
CA LEU A 116 14.10 8.31 -7.48
C LEU A 116 13.75 9.49 -8.40
N TRP A 117 14.77 10.18 -8.93
CA TRP A 117 14.63 11.42 -9.67
C TRP A 117 15.42 11.34 -10.98
N SER A 118 14.74 11.37 -12.12
CA SER A 118 15.39 11.52 -13.42
C SER A 118 15.99 12.92 -13.57
N GLU A 119 17.08 13.05 -14.35
CA GLU A 119 17.67 14.37 -14.64
C GLU A 119 16.66 15.32 -15.30
N GLU A 120 15.80 14.77 -16.17
CA GLU A 120 14.70 15.50 -16.80
C GLU A 120 13.71 16.04 -15.76
N PHE A 121 13.34 15.22 -14.77
CA PHE A 121 12.45 15.67 -13.70
C PHE A 121 13.08 16.78 -12.87
N VAL A 122 14.33 16.60 -12.45
CA VAL A 122 15.06 17.60 -11.68
C VAL A 122 15.15 18.94 -12.44
N ALA A 123 15.46 18.89 -13.74
CA ALA A 123 15.50 20.08 -14.59
C ALA A 123 14.10 20.71 -14.77
N GLY A 124 13.07 19.88 -14.96
CA GLY A 124 11.68 20.30 -15.08
C GLY A 124 11.18 21.01 -13.82
N VAL A 125 11.46 20.46 -12.64
CA VAL A 125 11.13 21.05 -11.34
C VAL A 125 11.80 22.42 -11.17
N ARG A 126 13.09 22.54 -11.50
CA ARG A 126 13.81 23.83 -11.48
C ARG A 126 13.24 24.84 -12.46
N GLY A 127 12.87 24.41 -13.67
CA GLY A 127 12.31 25.27 -14.69
C GLY A 127 10.89 25.75 -14.41
N ALA A 128 10.06 24.89 -13.78
CA ALA A 128 8.68 25.20 -13.45
C ALA A 128 8.52 25.90 -12.08
N GLY A 129 9.51 25.77 -11.20
CA GLY A 129 9.44 26.29 -9.82
C GLY A 129 8.58 25.44 -8.88
N PHE A 130 8.19 24.23 -9.29
CA PHE A 130 7.53 23.21 -8.47
C PHE A 130 7.61 21.83 -9.14
N GLY A 131 7.39 20.77 -8.37
CA GLY A 131 7.22 19.41 -8.87
C GLY A 131 5.94 18.73 -8.38
N VAL A 132 5.44 17.78 -9.16
CA VAL A 132 4.38 16.86 -8.74
C VAL A 132 4.85 15.43 -8.90
N VAL A 133 4.65 14.63 -7.86
CA VAL A 133 5.08 13.23 -7.80
C VAL A 133 3.86 12.37 -7.54
N GLY A 134 3.42 11.62 -8.55
CA GLY A 134 2.44 10.57 -8.42
C GLY A 134 3.10 9.22 -8.24
N PHE A 135 2.34 8.24 -7.75
CA PHE A 135 2.76 6.84 -7.80
C PHE A 135 1.90 6.11 -8.82
N ALA A 136 2.56 5.51 -9.82
CA ALA A 136 1.90 4.64 -10.78
C ALA A 136 1.55 3.32 -10.06
N GLY A 137 0.26 2.97 -10.04
CA GLY A 137 -0.20 1.73 -9.44
C GLY A 137 -1.42 1.18 -10.17
N VAL A 138 -1.52 -0.14 -10.24
CA VAL A 138 -2.68 -0.85 -10.79
C VAL A 138 -3.85 -0.71 -9.82
N SER A 139 -4.71 0.30 -10.00
CA SER A 139 -6.03 0.29 -9.36
C SER A 139 -6.83 -0.86 -9.97
N HIS A 140 -7.00 -1.94 -9.21
CA HIS A 140 -8.01 -2.93 -9.56
C HIS A 140 -9.38 -2.28 -9.39
N GLY A 141 -10.22 -2.45 -10.41
CA GLY A 141 -11.49 -1.75 -10.53
C GLY A 141 -12.41 -1.93 -9.32
N GLY A 142 -13.27 -0.94 -9.13
CA GLY A 142 -14.64 -1.16 -8.64
C GLY A 142 -14.84 -1.58 -7.18
N GLY A 143 -13.84 -1.51 -6.31
CA GLY A 143 -14.05 -1.66 -4.86
C GLY A 143 -14.24 -0.32 -4.16
N ALA A 144 -15.45 0.24 -4.18
CA ALA A 144 -15.81 1.46 -3.45
C ALA A 144 -15.72 1.33 -1.90
N GLU A 145 -15.28 0.19 -1.37
CA GLU A 145 -15.36 -0.16 0.06
C GLU A 145 -13.98 -0.44 0.70
N GLY A 146 -12.92 0.21 0.24
CA GLY A 146 -11.71 0.34 1.05
C GLY A 146 -12.00 1.27 2.22
N GLY A 147 -12.35 0.73 3.40
CA GLY A 147 -12.65 1.54 4.60
C GLY A 147 -11.61 2.65 4.84
N SER A 148 -12.06 3.79 5.36
CA SER A 148 -11.19 4.93 5.68
C SER A 148 -10.09 4.53 6.66
N PHE A 149 -8.90 5.08 6.47
CA PHE A 149 -7.78 4.93 7.40
C PHE A 149 -7.20 6.31 7.69
N ARG A 150 -6.61 6.50 8.88
CA ARG A 150 -5.92 7.75 9.19
C ARG A 150 -4.50 7.70 8.64
N ALA A 151 -4.20 8.53 7.64
CA ALA A 151 -2.87 8.65 7.08
C ALA A 151 -2.11 9.78 7.77
N THR A 152 -0.85 9.51 8.12
CA THR A 152 0.04 10.51 8.75
C THR A 152 1.39 10.47 8.06
N TRP A 153 1.82 11.63 7.54
CA TRP A 153 3.07 11.83 6.84
C TRP A 153 3.88 12.96 7.43
N GLU A 154 5.17 12.72 7.61
CA GLU A 154 6.12 13.66 8.19
C GLU A 154 7.34 13.81 7.29
N LEU A 155 7.87 15.03 7.19
CA LEU A 155 9.19 15.28 6.63
C LEU A 155 10.22 15.24 7.76
N VAL A 156 11.24 14.40 7.63
CA VAL A 156 12.27 14.19 8.66
C VAL A 156 13.61 14.69 8.13
N ASP A 157 14.15 15.71 8.78
CA ASP A 157 15.45 16.28 8.44
C ASP A 157 16.56 15.70 9.33
N PHE A 158 17.66 15.27 8.71
CA PHE A 158 18.84 14.77 9.40
C PHE A 158 19.95 15.80 9.33
N HIS A 159 20.16 16.53 10.43
CA HIS A 159 21.26 17.48 10.56
C HIS A 159 22.42 16.85 11.32
N ALA A 160 23.65 17.00 10.81
CA ALA A 160 24.83 16.47 11.49
C ALA A 160 24.93 17.02 12.92
N GLY A 161 25.01 16.12 13.90
CA GLY A 161 25.20 16.46 15.32
C GLY A 161 23.96 16.93 16.07
N HIS A 162 22.76 16.84 15.48
CA HIS A 162 21.48 17.17 16.14
C HIS A 162 20.49 16.01 16.03
N ASP A 163 19.55 15.93 16.97
CA ASP A 163 18.43 15.00 16.87
C ASP A 163 17.59 15.31 15.61
N PRO A 164 17.08 14.29 14.91
CA PRO A 164 16.27 14.49 13.71
C PRO A 164 15.00 15.29 14.05
N SER A 165 14.73 16.33 13.27
CA SER A 165 13.50 17.11 13.38
C SER A 165 12.45 16.60 12.41
N SER A 166 11.20 16.44 12.88
CA SER A 166 10.07 16.11 12.02
C SER A 166 9.11 17.29 11.83
N THR A 167 8.60 17.44 10.60
CA THR A 167 7.58 18.41 10.22
C THR A 167 6.37 17.64 9.71
N LEU A 168 5.22 17.79 10.37
CA LEU A 168 3.98 17.16 9.92
C LEU A 168 3.52 17.76 8.58
N LEU A 169 3.37 16.91 7.56
CA LEU A 169 2.90 17.30 6.23
C LEU A 169 1.43 16.93 6.00
N PHE A 170 0.95 15.84 6.60
CA PHE A 170 -0.42 15.38 6.45
C PHE A 170 -0.86 14.57 7.67
N ASP A 171 -2.05 14.84 8.21
CA ASP A 171 -2.70 14.00 9.22
C ASP A 171 -4.23 14.08 9.08
N ALA A 172 -4.82 13.16 8.32
CA ALA A 172 -6.26 13.12 8.09
C ALA A 172 -6.76 11.74 7.67
N PRO A 173 -8.08 11.48 7.77
CA PRO A 173 -8.70 10.31 7.14
C PRO A 173 -8.51 10.33 5.62
N ALA A 174 -8.16 9.18 5.06
CA ALA A 174 -8.05 8.92 3.63
C ALA A 174 -8.76 7.61 3.26
N SER A 175 -9.25 7.52 2.03
CA SER A 175 -9.91 6.31 1.51
C SER A 175 -9.19 5.77 0.28
N THR A 176 -9.02 6.61 -0.75
CA THR A 176 -8.48 6.22 -2.05
C THR A 176 -7.08 6.75 -2.31
N HIS A 177 -6.80 7.99 -1.91
CA HIS A 177 -5.52 8.66 -2.12
C HIS A 177 -5.18 9.57 -0.94
N VAL A 178 -3.90 9.92 -0.83
CA VAL A 178 -3.35 10.92 0.08
C VAL A 178 -2.58 11.93 -0.75
N SER A 179 -2.86 13.22 -0.60
CA SER A 179 -2.13 14.29 -1.31
C SER A 179 -1.73 15.41 -0.35
N PHE A 180 -0.48 15.85 -0.46
CA PHE A 180 0.09 16.93 0.36
C PHE A 180 1.30 17.57 -0.33
N THR A 181 1.64 18.79 0.08
CA THR A 181 2.79 19.55 -0.44
C THR A 181 3.89 19.62 0.60
N THR A 182 5.15 19.48 0.17
CA THR A 182 6.30 19.80 1.03
C THR A 182 6.41 21.31 1.17
N HIS A 183 6.44 21.80 2.41
CA HIS A 183 6.61 23.20 2.73
C HIS A 183 7.62 23.35 3.87
N SER A 184 8.22 24.54 4.00
CA SER A 184 9.12 24.80 5.11
C SER A 184 8.35 24.85 6.45
N ARG A 185 9.07 24.81 7.57
CA ARG A 185 8.48 24.95 8.91
C ARG A 185 7.89 26.35 9.15
N THR A 186 8.38 27.38 8.46
CA THR A 186 7.85 28.75 8.54
C THR A 186 6.59 28.94 7.69
N GLU A 187 6.39 28.11 6.67
CA GLU A 187 5.17 28.09 5.83
C GLU A 187 4.04 27.25 6.43
N GLN A 188 4.38 26.36 7.37
CA GLN A 188 3.44 25.48 8.05
C GLN A 188 2.39 26.30 8.83
N ASN A 189 1.10 25.96 8.65
CA ASN A 189 -0.07 26.62 9.27
C ASN A 189 -0.40 28.04 8.80
N THR A 190 0.06 28.46 7.62
CA THR A 190 -0.51 29.65 6.97
C THR A 190 -1.93 29.36 6.47
N ASP A 191 -2.77 30.40 6.44
CA ASP A 191 -4.14 30.27 5.93
C ASP A 191 -4.17 29.86 4.46
N LEU A 192 -3.14 30.26 3.69
CA LEU A 192 -2.91 29.80 2.32
C LEU A 192 -2.77 28.27 2.22
N ILE A 193 -1.91 27.64 3.04
CA ILE A 193 -1.69 26.20 2.97
C ILE A 193 -2.95 25.44 3.35
N ARG A 194 -3.68 25.89 4.39
CA ARG A 194 -4.97 25.30 4.77
C ARG A 194 -6.00 25.39 3.64
N ALA A 195 -6.14 26.55 3.02
CA ALA A 195 -7.06 26.75 1.91
C ALA A 195 -6.69 25.89 0.68
N LEU A 196 -5.40 25.71 0.39
CA LEU A 196 -4.93 24.83 -0.70
C LEU A 196 -5.22 23.36 -0.43
N ASP A 197 -5.09 22.91 0.82
CA ASP A 197 -5.41 21.53 1.19
C ASP A 197 -6.91 21.26 1.14
N ASP A 198 -7.74 22.21 1.56
CA ASP A 198 -9.20 22.12 1.45
C ASP A 198 -9.65 22.16 -0.02
N LEU A 199 -9.07 23.05 -0.84
CA LEU A 199 -9.28 23.07 -2.30
C LEU A 199 -8.91 21.71 -2.91
N THR A 200 -7.75 21.16 -2.57
CA THR A 200 -7.32 19.88 -3.15
C THR A 200 -8.24 18.75 -2.73
N ARG A 201 -8.65 18.70 -1.46
CA ARG A 201 -9.58 17.68 -0.96
C ARG A 201 -10.92 17.72 -1.71
N ALA A 202 -11.44 18.91 -1.98
CA ALA A 202 -12.69 19.08 -2.74
C ALA A 202 -12.52 18.67 -4.21
N CYS A 203 -11.43 19.06 -4.86
CA CYS A 203 -11.13 18.67 -6.24
C CYS A 203 -10.93 17.15 -6.38
N ASP A 204 -10.19 16.53 -5.46
CA ASP A 204 -9.98 15.08 -5.41
C ASP A 204 -11.31 14.33 -5.22
N ALA A 205 -12.18 14.83 -4.32
CA ALA A 205 -13.51 14.25 -4.12
C ALA A 205 -14.38 14.35 -5.38
N ALA A 206 -14.29 15.45 -6.13
CA ALA A 206 -15.05 15.66 -7.36
C ALA A 206 -14.64 14.71 -8.49
N VAL A 207 -13.41 14.20 -8.48
CA VAL A 207 -12.87 13.29 -9.53
C VAL A 207 -12.73 11.84 -9.07
N ALA A 208 -13.09 11.51 -7.82
CA ALA A 208 -12.83 10.21 -7.21
C ALA A 208 -13.47 9.02 -7.92
N ASP A 209 -14.64 9.22 -8.53
CA ASP A 209 -15.40 8.20 -9.26
C ASP A 209 -15.19 8.25 -10.79
N LEU A 210 -14.31 9.13 -11.25
CA LEU A 210 -14.09 9.36 -12.67
C LEU A 210 -13.31 8.18 -13.27
N ALA A 211 -13.92 7.49 -14.24
CA ALA A 211 -13.26 6.40 -14.94
C ALA A 211 -11.99 6.92 -15.66
N PRO A 212 -10.85 6.20 -15.57
CA PRO A 212 -9.58 6.70 -16.08
C PRO A 212 -9.52 6.91 -17.60
N GLY A 213 -10.35 6.20 -18.38
CA GLY A 213 -10.27 6.26 -19.84
C GLY A 213 -8.94 5.68 -20.33
N ASP A 214 -8.20 6.44 -21.15
CA ASP A 214 -6.86 6.08 -21.64
C ASP A 214 -5.74 6.42 -20.63
N LEU A 215 -6.05 7.18 -19.58
CA LEU A 215 -5.10 7.49 -18.51
C LEU A 215 -4.88 6.27 -17.61
N ALA A 216 -3.71 6.15 -17.00
CA ALA A 216 -3.49 5.20 -15.93
C ALA A 216 -4.23 5.65 -14.65
N PRO A 217 -4.62 4.70 -13.78
CA PRO A 217 -5.25 5.05 -12.51
C PRO A 217 -4.40 6.01 -11.67
N GLY A 218 -5.05 6.99 -11.04
CA GLY A 218 -4.37 8.02 -10.25
C GLY A 218 -3.85 9.23 -11.05
N GLN A 219 -3.69 9.12 -12.37
CA GLN A 219 -3.18 10.25 -13.18
C GLN A 219 -4.10 11.47 -13.18
N VAL A 220 -5.43 11.26 -13.06
CA VAL A 220 -6.39 12.37 -12.92
C VAL A 220 -6.09 13.19 -11.66
N HIS A 221 -5.85 12.54 -10.52
CA HIS A 221 -5.50 13.21 -9.26
C HIS A 221 -4.15 13.94 -9.37
N VAL A 222 -3.19 13.38 -10.11
CA VAL A 222 -1.90 14.06 -10.41
C VAL A 222 -2.12 15.30 -11.27
N GLY A 223 -3.02 15.25 -12.26
CA GLY A 223 -3.40 16.42 -13.05
C GLY A 223 -4.01 17.54 -12.21
N ILE A 224 -4.91 17.19 -11.30
CA ILE A 224 -5.49 18.13 -10.32
C ILE A 224 -4.40 18.73 -9.44
N ALA A 225 -3.52 17.90 -8.86
CA ALA A 225 -2.39 18.35 -8.06
C ALA A 225 -1.47 19.32 -8.84
N TRP A 226 -1.22 19.04 -10.12
CA TRP A 226 -0.44 19.92 -11.00
C TRP A 226 -1.13 21.27 -11.26
N ALA A 227 -2.44 21.29 -11.47
CA ALA A 227 -3.20 22.53 -11.61
C ALA A 227 -3.19 23.36 -10.31
N VAL A 228 -3.31 22.71 -9.14
CA VAL A 228 -3.20 23.35 -7.82
C VAL A 228 -1.81 23.95 -7.62
N MET A 229 -0.75 23.21 -7.97
CA MET A 229 0.62 23.71 -7.80
C MET A 229 0.96 24.90 -8.70
N LYS A 230 0.42 24.96 -9.92
CA LYS A 230 0.51 26.15 -10.76
C LYS A 230 -0.12 27.38 -10.10
N LEU A 231 -1.27 27.23 -9.41
CA LEU A 231 -1.89 28.30 -8.64
C LEU A 231 -1.02 28.68 -7.44
N PHE A 232 -0.54 27.70 -6.68
CA PHE A 232 0.30 27.93 -5.50
C PHE A 232 1.58 28.73 -5.83
N VAL A 233 2.31 28.35 -6.88
CA VAL A 233 3.53 29.06 -7.29
C VAL A 233 3.23 30.47 -7.80
N LEU A 234 2.13 30.68 -8.51
CA LEU A 234 1.68 32.01 -8.92
C LEU A 234 1.48 32.92 -7.71
N LEU A 235 0.84 32.42 -6.64
CA LEU A 235 0.57 33.19 -5.43
C LEU A 235 1.82 33.39 -4.58
N ARG A 236 2.69 32.38 -4.44
CA ARG A 236 3.98 32.54 -3.74
C ARG A 236 4.85 33.62 -4.37
N ALA A 237 4.85 33.73 -5.71
CA ALA A 237 5.61 34.76 -6.41
C ALA A 237 5.17 36.19 -6.05
N ILE A 238 3.94 36.37 -5.55
CA ILE A 238 3.41 37.66 -5.12
C ILE A 238 3.81 37.98 -3.68
N CYS A 239 3.98 36.96 -2.83
CA CYS A 239 4.26 37.12 -1.41
C CYS A 239 5.76 37.16 -1.03
N ALA A 240 6.66 36.79 -1.95
CA ALA A 240 8.04 36.47 -1.58
C ALA A 240 9.00 37.69 -1.53
N ASP A 241 9.51 37.98 -0.33
CA ASP A 241 10.70 38.81 -0.06
C ASP A 241 12.02 37.99 -0.07
N ASP A 242 11.96 36.65 -0.14
CA ASP A 242 13.12 35.72 -0.21
C ASP A 242 12.83 34.56 -1.19
N PRO A 243 13.84 33.95 -1.86
CA PRO A 243 13.60 32.85 -2.80
C PRO A 243 13.19 31.59 -2.02
N PRO A 244 11.93 31.16 -2.13
CA PRO A 244 11.43 30.12 -1.26
C PRO A 244 11.77 28.74 -1.86
N GLU A 245 11.87 27.73 -1.00
CA GLU A 245 12.25 26.39 -1.43
C GLU A 245 11.26 25.84 -2.48
N ILE A 246 11.77 25.13 -3.50
CA ILE A 246 10.94 24.60 -4.58
C ILE A 246 10.03 23.50 -4.01
N PRO A 247 8.71 23.68 -4.02
CA PRO A 247 7.78 22.76 -3.38
C PRO A 247 7.49 21.56 -4.27
N LEU A 248 7.34 20.40 -3.63
CA LEU A 248 6.91 19.15 -4.26
C LEU A 248 5.54 18.76 -3.71
N ARG A 249 4.60 18.43 -4.60
CA ARG A 249 3.34 17.84 -4.20
C ARG A 249 3.35 16.34 -4.46
N PHE A 250 3.00 15.55 -3.46
CA PHE A 250 2.88 14.11 -3.57
C PHE A 250 1.43 13.69 -3.71
N VAL A 251 1.19 12.65 -4.50
CA VAL A 251 -0.10 11.98 -4.66
C VAL A 251 0.12 10.47 -4.50
N PHE A 252 -0.25 9.95 -3.33
CA PHE A 252 -0.15 8.53 -3.01
C PHE A 252 -1.51 7.84 -3.18
N PRO A 253 -1.68 6.89 -4.11
CA PRO A 253 -2.82 5.99 -4.07
C PRO A 253 -2.74 5.08 -2.85
N ARG A 254 -3.89 4.57 -2.41
CA ARG A 254 -4.02 3.66 -1.26
C ARG A 254 -2.99 2.52 -1.29
N ALA A 255 -2.79 1.91 -2.46
CA ALA A 255 -1.83 0.82 -2.63
C ALA A 255 -0.39 1.25 -2.30
N ALA A 256 0.03 2.44 -2.75
CA ALA A 256 1.34 2.99 -2.42
C ALA A 256 1.43 3.34 -0.92
N THR A 257 0.37 3.87 -0.32
CA THR A 257 0.33 4.11 1.13
C THR A 257 0.46 2.82 1.93
N THR A 258 -0.11 1.70 1.47
CA THR A 258 0.09 0.38 2.09
C THR A 258 1.56 -0.06 2.01
N VAL A 259 2.24 0.20 0.90
CA VAL A 259 3.68 -0.08 0.79
C VAL A 259 4.47 0.74 1.81
N HIS A 260 4.17 2.04 1.94
CA HIS A 260 4.88 2.92 2.86
C HIS A 260 4.56 2.69 4.35
N HIS A 261 3.43 2.05 4.68
CA HIS A 261 3.21 1.53 6.02
C HIS A 261 4.28 0.52 6.44
N HIS A 262 4.75 -0.30 5.50
CA HIS A 262 5.85 -1.24 5.73
C HIS A 262 7.22 -0.59 5.48
N ARG A 263 7.34 0.22 4.43
CA ARG A 263 8.56 0.97 4.08
C ARG A 263 8.44 2.43 4.51
N ARG A 264 8.62 2.66 5.81
CA ARG A 264 8.26 3.92 6.47
C ARG A 264 8.97 5.14 5.90
N ASP A 265 10.19 5.01 5.39
CA ASP A 265 10.99 6.14 4.92
C ASP A 265 11.18 6.12 3.40
N LEU A 266 10.97 7.28 2.76
CA LEU A 266 11.33 7.58 1.38
C LEU A 266 12.34 8.73 1.37
N ALA A 267 13.56 8.49 0.87
CA ALA A 267 14.58 9.54 0.77
C ALA A 267 14.22 10.55 -0.33
N LEU A 268 14.37 11.84 -0.05
CA LEU A 268 14.18 12.93 -1.01
C LEU A 268 15.55 13.51 -1.39
N ASP A 269 16.31 12.78 -2.20
CA ASP A 269 17.68 13.13 -2.62
C ASP A 269 17.80 14.33 -3.58
N LEU A 270 16.78 15.20 -3.60
CA LEU A 270 16.80 16.48 -4.29
C LEU A 270 17.57 17.56 -3.51
N LYS A 271 17.95 17.28 -2.26
CA LYS A 271 18.65 18.18 -1.32
C LYS A 271 19.79 17.44 -0.62
N ASN A 272 20.75 18.19 -0.08
CA ASN A 272 21.85 17.64 0.74
C ASN A 272 21.98 18.42 2.06
N PRO A 273 21.78 17.79 3.24
CA PRO A 273 21.37 16.40 3.43
C PRO A 273 19.93 16.15 2.94
N ALA A 274 19.66 14.94 2.46
CA ALA A 274 18.36 14.58 1.90
C ALA A 274 17.34 14.36 3.03
N PRO A 275 16.24 15.13 3.10
CA PRO A 275 15.18 14.83 4.03
C PRO A 275 14.50 13.51 3.66
N ARG A 276 13.86 12.87 4.64
CA ARG A 276 13.08 11.66 4.42
C ARG A 276 11.60 11.94 4.61
N LEU A 277 10.79 11.51 3.66
CA LEU A 277 9.36 11.46 3.82
C LEU A 277 9.00 10.18 4.58
N ARG A 278 8.40 10.33 5.77
CA ARG A 278 8.08 9.24 6.67
C ARG A 278 6.57 9.02 6.81
N TYR A 279 6.11 7.79 6.65
CA TYR A 279 4.74 7.40 6.98
C TYR A 279 4.64 6.83 8.40
N THR A 280 3.76 7.40 9.21
CA THR A 280 3.48 6.98 10.60
C THR A 280 2.00 6.63 10.82
N GLY A 281 1.16 6.76 9.79
CA GLY A 281 -0.27 6.49 9.87
C GLY A 281 -0.66 5.00 9.96
N GLU A 282 -1.96 4.78 10.07
CA GLU A 282 -2.55 3.43 10.13
C GLU A 282 -2.30 2.64 8.84
N ARG A 283 -2.26 1.31 8.92
CA ARG A 283 -2.21 0.47 7.72
C ARG A 283 -3.52 0.63 6.94
N PRO A 284 -3.50 1.00 5.65
CA PRO A 284 -4.70 0.98 4.83
C PRO A 284 -5.26 -0.44 4.77
N PRO A 285 -6.55 -0.68 5.10
CA PRO A 285 -7.17 -2.00 4.95
C PRO A 285 -7.10 -2.48 3.49
N SER A 286 -7.03 -3.79 3.25
CA SER A 286 -7.16 -4.30 1.87
C SER A 286 -8.53 -3.89 1.30
N PRO A 287 -8.62 -3.57 -0.01
CA PRO A 287 -9.91 -3.36 -0.64
C PRO A 287 -10.74 -4.65 -0.53
N SER A 288 -12.06 -4.52 -0.39
CA SER A 288 -12.94 -5.68 -0.47
C SER A 288 -12.95 -6.22 -1.90
N GLY A 289 -12.94 -7.55 -2.03
CA GLY A 289 -13.10 -8.24 -3.31
C GLY A 289 -13.84 -9.55 -3.11
N ASP A 290 -14.55 -10.01 -4.15
CA ASP A 290 -15.20 -11.31 -4.12
C ASP A 290 -14.17 -12.43 -4.22
N LEU A 291 -14.30 -13.41 -3.33
CA LEU A 291 -13.48 -14.61 -3.40
C LEU A 291 -13.89 -15.45 -4.61
N GLU A 292 -12.88 -15.92 -5.34
CA GLU A 292 -13.02 -16.86 -6.44
C GLU A 292 -12.19 -18.10 -6.17
N TYR A 293 -12.55 -19.23 -6.78
CA TYR A 293 -11.71 -20.43 -6.76
C TYR A 293 -11.57 -21.04 -8.14
N ALA A 294 -10.41 -21.62 -8.40
CA ALA A 294 -10.15 -22.46 -9.56
C ALA A 294 -9.64 -23.82 -9.10
N THR A 295 -9.91 -24.86 -9.89
CA THR A 295 -9.46 -26.23 -9.62
C THR A 295 -8.53 -26.69 -10.72
N TYR A 296 -7.43 -27.34 -10.34
CA TYR A 296 -6.56 -28.00 -11.29
C TYR A 296 -7.10 -29.40 -11.59
N ARG A 297 -7.30 -29.71 -12.87
CA ARG A 297 -7.87 -30.99 -13.31
C ARG A 297 -6.79 -32.03 -13.56
N ALA A 298 -7.14 -33.30 -13.37
CA ALA A 298 -6.22 -34.43 -13.51
C ALA A 298 -5.73 -34.64 -14.96
N ASP A 299 -6.53 -34.25 -15.95
CA ASP A 299 -6.18 -34.24 -17.38
C ASP A 299 -5.27 -33.07 -17.78
N GLY A 300 -4.96 -32.18 -16.84
CA GLY A 300 -4.09 -31.03 -17.02
C GLY A 300 -4.87 -29.75 -17.30
N GLY A 301 -4.57 -28.71 -16.53
CA GLY A 301 -5.11 -27.36 -16.73
C GLY A 301 -6.04 -26.90 -15.62
N TRP A 302 -6.13 -25.58 -15.48
CA TRP A 302 -6.99 -24.94 -14.49
C TRP A 302 -8.41 -24.76 -15.03
N SER A 303 -9.41 -24.83 -14.16
CA SER A 303 -10.75 -24.33 -14.46
C SER A 303 -10.75 -22.82 -14.63
N ALA A 304 -11.78 -22.30 -15.30
CA ALA A 304 -12.09 -20.88 -15.16
C ALA A 304 -12.32 -20.56 -13.66
N PRO A 305 -11.90 -19.38 -13.17
CA PRO A 305 -12.27 -18.92 -11.84
C PRO A 305 -13.79 -18.92 -11.67
N VAL A 306 -14.25 -19.44 -10.54
CA VAL A 306 -15.66 -19.48 -10.17
C VAL A 306 -15.87 -18.50 -9.02
N PRO A 307 -16.70 -17.46 -9.19
CA PRO A 307 -16.99 -16.53 -8.11
C PRO A 307 -17.83 -17.21 -7.04
N LEU A 308 -17.46 -16.99 -5.78
CA LEU A 308 -18.20 -17.51 -4.62
C LEU A 308 -19.28 -16.55 -4.12
N GLY A 309 -19.27 -15.29 -4.58
CA GLY A 309 -20.13 -14.23 -4.04
C GLY A 309 -19.86 -13.98 -2.56
N LEU A 310 -18.61 -14.17 -2.13
CA LEU A 310 -18.15 -14.01 -0.76
C LEU A 310 -17.15 -12.84 -0.71
N PRO A 311 -17.59 -11.62 -0.39
CA PRO A 311 -16.69 -10.49 -0.24
C PRO A 311 -15.69 -10.72 0.90
N SER A 312 -14.43 -10.38 0.69
CA SER A 312 -13.35 -10.48 1.67
C SER A 312 -12.44 -9.26 1.68
N VAL A 313 -11.92 -8.89 2.85
CA VAL A 313 -10.88 -7.86 3.04
C VAL A 313 -9.50 -8.43 3.40
N THR A 314 -9.37 -9.76 3.40
CA THR A 314 -8.11 -10.48 3.64
C THR A 314 -7.86 -11.54 2.58
N ALA A 315 -6.60 -11.92 2.41
CA ALA A 315 -6.27 -13.12 1.66
C ALA A 315 -6.93 -14.34 2.34
N PRO A 316 -7.67 -15.18 1.60
CA PRO A 316 -8.32 -16.34 2.16
C PRO A 316 -7.31 -17.40 2.62
N SER A 317 -7.68 -18.17 3.64
CA SER A 317 -6.90 -19.31 4.12
C SER A 317 -7.64 -20.61 3.84
N LEU A 318 -6.92 -21.61 3.36
CA LEU A 318 -7.47 -22.90 2.95
C LEU A 318 -6.75 -24.05 3.65
N ALA A 319 -7.51 -25.05 4.09
CA ALA A 319 -6.96 -26.29 4.62
C ALA A 319 -7.84 -27.48 4.25
N SER A 320 -7.21 -28.62 3.94
CA SER A 320 -7.92 -29.90 3.79
C SER A 320 -8.10 -30.54 5.16
N TYR A 321 -9.34 -30.84 5.54
CA TYR A 321 -9.67 -31.48 6.82
C TYR A 321 -10.78 -32.52 6.60
N ARG A 322 -10.50 -33.77 6.99
CA ARG A 322 -11.42 -34.93 6.80
C ARG A 322 -11.98 -35.05 5.37
N GLY A 323 -11.14 -34.75 4.37
CA GLY A 323 -11.48 -34.86 2.94
C GLY A 323 -12.33 -33.72 2.39
N ASP A 324 -12.73 -32.75 3.23
CA ASP A 324 -13.38 -31.52 2.80
C ASP A 324 -12.34 -30.38 2.76
N LEU A 325 -12.58 -29.36 1.92
CA LEU A 325 -11.74 -28.16 1.87
C LEU A 325 -12.40 -27.04 2.71
N HIS A 326 -11.67 -26.50 3.67
CA HIS A 326 -12.14 -25.47 4.59
C HIS A 326 -11.53 -24.12 4.23
N LEU A 327 -12.36 -23.08 4.19
CA LEU A 327 -12.02 -21.71 3.85
C LEU A 327 -12.30 -20.80 5.04
N VAL A 328 -11.33 -19.98 5.42
CA VAL A 328 -11.51 -18.90 6.40
C VAL A 328 -11.09 -17.57 5.79
N PHE A 329 -11.90 -16.52 6.00
CA PHE A 329 -11.68 -15.18 5.46
C PHE A 329 -12.32 -14.10 6.35
N ALA A 330 -11.93 -12.83 6.20
CA ALA A 330 -12.55 -11.71 6.91
C ALA A 330 -13.52 -10.97 5.99
N ARG A 331 -14.78 -10.81 6.40
CA ARG A 331 -15.78 -10.09 5.60
C ARG A 331 -15.59 -8.56 5.68
N PRO A 332 -16.07 -7.79 4.69
CA PRO A 332 -16.12 -6.33 4.75
C PRO A 332 -16.96 -5.79 5.92
N GLY A 333 -16.74 -4.53 6.28
CA GLY A 333 -17.43 -3.86 7.37
C GLY A 333 -16.77 -4.13 8.73
N ASP A 334 -17.22 -5.18 9.42
CA ASP A 334 -16.75 -5.48 10.78
C ASP A 334 -15.50 -6.40 10.84
N HIS A 335 -14.95 -6.76 9.68
CA HIS A 335 -13.78 -7.63 9.54
C HIS A 335 -13.94 -9.02 10.17
N ARG A 336 -15.18 -9.43 10.46
CA ARG A 336 -15.45 -10.66 11.19
C ARG A 336 -14.97 -11.88 10.42
N LEU A 337 -14.35 -12.82 11.14
CA LEU A 337 -13.89 -14.07 10.55
C LEU A 337 -15.07 -14.98 10.20
N MET A 338 -15.11 -15.37 8.94
CA MET A 338 -16.11 -16.23 8.33
C MET A 338 -15.46 -17.53 7.89
N TRP A 339 -16.19 -18.62 8.05
CA TRP A 339 -15.78 -19.95 7.62
C TRP A 339 -16.80 -20.55 6.64
N SER A 340 -16.29 -21.16 5.57
CA SER A 340 -17.05 -21.98 4.64
C SER A 340 -16.34 -23.31 4.37
N ARG A 341 -17.07 -24.29 3.86
CA ARG A 341 -16.56 -25.62 3.55
C ARG A 341 -17.06 -26.06 2.18
N LEU A 342 -16.14 -26.60 1.39
CA LEU A 342 -16.41 -27.28 0.14
C LEU A 342 -16.47 -28.79 0.40
N ARG A 343 -17.63 -29.38 0.10
CA ARG A 343 -17.84 -30.83 0.11
C ARG A 343 -18.59 -31.23 -1.14
N ALA A 344 -18.12 -32.26 -1.84
CA ALA A 344 -18.73 -32.77 -3.06
C ALA A 344 -19.03 -31.66 -4.11
N GLY A 345 -18.10 -30.72 -4.28
CA GLY A 345 -18.23 -29.63 -5.26
C GLY A 345 -19.14 -28.47 -4.84
N VAL A 346 -19.72 -28.48 -3.64
CA VAL A 346 -20.61 -27.42 -3.16
C VAL A 346 -20.01 -26.72 -1.94
N TRP A 347 -19.89 -25.38 -2.04
CA TRP A 347 -19.55 -24.53 -0.91
C TRP A 347 -20.77 -24.28 -0.04
N ARG A 348 -20.61 -24.39 1.27
CA ARG A 348 -21.63 -24.01 2.25
C ARG A 348 -21.75 -22.48 2.32
N THR A 349 -22.95 -21.96 2.64
CA THR A 349 -23.10 -20.59 3.13
C THR A 349 -22.14 -20.32 4.30
N PRO A 350 -21.34 -19.24 4.26
CA PRO A 350 -20.39 -18.96 5.33
C PRO A 350 -21.08 -18.69 6.67
N VAL A 351 -20.45 -19.13 7.74
CA VAL A 351 -20.86 -18.83 9.12
C VAL A 351 -19.67 -18.27 9.89
N PRO A 352 -19.88 -17.44 10.92
CA PRO A 352 -18.76 -16.91 11.70
C PRO A 352 -17.95 -18.01 12.40
N VAL A 353 -16.62 -17.85 12.41
CA VAL A 353 -15.72 -18.65 13.27
C VAL A 353 -15.94 -18.28 14.74
N GLY A 354 -16.04 -16.97 14.99
CA GLY A 354 -16.25 -16.41 16.32
C GLY A 354 -16.90 -15.03 16.27
N ARG A 355 -16.59 -14.17 17.23
CA ARG A 355 -17.08 -12.78 17.30
C ARG A 355 -16.03 -11.75 16.89
N SER A 356 -14.76 -12.12 16.88
CA SER A 356 -13.68 -11.21 16.52
C SER A 356 -13.45 -11.15 15.00
N GLY A 357 -12.60 -10.22 14.59
CA GLY A 357 -12.23 -9.98 13.20
C GLY A 357 -10.73 -9.78 13.02
N SER A 358 -10.27 -9.78 11.78
CA SER A 358 -8.86 -9.55 11.46
C SER A 358 -8.71 -8.72 10.18
N ARG A 359 -7.66 -7.88 10.15
CA ARG A 359 -7.18 -7.21 8.93
C ARG A 359 -6.04 -7.98 8.26
N GLN A 360 -5.66 -9.14 8.81
CA GLN A 360 -4.60 -10.01 8.31
C GLN A 360 -5.16 -11.36 7.85
N ARG A 361 -4.35 -12.12 7.12
CA ARG A 361 -4.64 -13.53 6.83
C ARG A 361 -4.80 -14.31 8.15
N VAL A 362 -5.61 -15.36 8.13
CA VAL A 362 -5.74 -16.30 9.26
C VAL A 362 -4.77 -17.45 9.06
N ALA A 363 -4.03 -17.85 10.09
CA ALA A 363 -3.20 -19.05 10.02
C ALA A 363 -4.07 -20.29 10.27
N LEU A 364 -3.98 -21.31 9.41
CA LEU A 364 -4.89 -22.46 9.42
C LEU A 364 -4.12 -23.77 9.26
N THR A 365 -4.28 -24.72 10.19
CA THR A 365 -3.57 -26.00 10.16
C THR A 365 -4.41 -27.11 10.78
N VAL A 366 -4.21 -28.34 10.33
CA VAL A 366 -4.78 -29.53 10.97
C VAL A 366 -3.77 -30.12 11.94
N HIS A 367 -4.20 -30.38 13.16
CA HIS A 367 -3.39 -31.01 14.20
C HIS A 367 -4.27 -31.91 15.06
N GLU A 368 -3.83 -33.14 15.32
CA GLU A 368 -4.59 -34.13 16.12
C GLU A 368 -6.08 -34.24 15.73
N ASP A 369 -6.36 -34.33 14.43
CA ASP A 369 -7.72 -34.43 13.85
C ASP A 369 -8.65 -33.25 14.23
N LEU A 370 -8.06 -32.07 14.45
CA LEU A 370 -8.75 -30.81 14.66
C LEU A 370 -8.19 -29.77 13.70
N LEU A 371 -9.04 -28.86 13.23
CA LEU A 371 -8.64 -27.74 12.40
C LEU A 371 -8.47 -26.49 13.30
N TYR A 372 -7.26 -25.98 13.41
CA TYR A 372 -6.94 -24.79 14.21
C TYR A 372 -6.88 -23.54 13.33
N ALA A 373 -7.41 -22.44 13.86
CA ALA A 373 -7.32 -21.10 13.29
C ALA A 373 -6.69 -20.16 14.30
N PHE A 374 -5.62 -19.46 13.89
CA PHE A 374 -4.99 -18.37 14.65
C PHE A 374 -5.08 -17.08 13.85
N HIS A 375 -5.38 -15.97 14.52
CA HIS A 375 -5.45 -14.68 13.86
C HIS A 375 -5.11 -13.54 14.80
N THR A 376 -4.77 -12.42 14.18
CA THR A 376 -4.43 -11.17 14.86
C THR A 376 -5.61 -10.20 14.73
N THR A 377 -6.11 -9.70 15.84
CA THR A 377 -7.18 -8.69 15.86
C THR A 377 -6.63 -7.30 15.47
N PRO A 378 -7.49 -6.33 15.13
CA PRO A 378 -7.03 -5.00 14.72
C PRO A 378 -6.20 -4.24 15.79
N ASP A 379 -6.39 -4.58 17.05
CA ASP A 379 -5.67 -4.08 18.23
C ASP A 379 -4.43 -4.90 18.60
N GLY A 380 -4.07 -5.91 17.80
CA GLY A 380 -2.83 -6.68 17.93
C GLY A 380 -2.94 -7.94 18.80
N GLU A 381 -4.10 -8.22 19.38
CA GLU A 381 -4.29 -9.45 20.15
C GLU A 381 -4.24 -10.69 19.25
N VAL A 382 -3.56 -11.74 19.70
CA VAL A 382 -3.56 -13.03 19.00
C VAL A 382 -4.61 -13.94 19.61
N LEU A 383 -5.59 -14.34 18.80
CA LEU A 383 -6.68 -15.23 19.20
C LEU A 383 -6.59 -16.54 18.44
N TRP A 384 -7.14 -17.60 19.02
CA TRP A 384 -7.28 -18.89 18.37
C TRP A 384 -8.63 -19.55 18.62
N SER A 385 -9.01 -20.43 17.71
CA SER A 385 -10.16 -21.33 17.84
C SER A 385 -9.88 -22.64 17.10
N ARG A 386 -10.63 -23.70 17.44
CA ARG A 386 -10.51 -25.00 16.76
C ARG A 386 -11.86 -25.53 16.31
N PHE A 387 -11.84 -26.31 15.24
CA PHE A 387 -13.00 -26.96 14.66
C PHE A 387 -12.84 -28.49 14.69
N ASP A 388 -13.87 -29.17 15.20
CA ASP A 388 -13.85 -30.62 15.46
C ASP A 388 -14.55 -31.47 14.38
N GLY A 389 -14.95 -30.85 13.28
CA GLY A 389 -15.81 -31.45 12.25
C GLY A 389 -17.26 -30.98 12.31
N SER A 390 -17.69 -30.44 13.46
CA SER A 390 -19.07 -30.03 13.71
C SER A 390 -19.18 -28.55 14.04
N ALA A 391 -18.37 -28.06 14.98
CA ALA A 391 -18.45 -26.68 15.46
C ALA A 391 -17.07 -26.08 15.77
N TRP A 392 -17.00 -24.75 15.68
CA TRP A 392 -15.87 -23.98 16.18
C TRP A 392 -16.01 -23.80 17.69
N THR A 393 -14.91 -23.90 18.42
CA THR A 393 -14.86 -23.49 19.82
C THR A 393 -15.01 -21.97 19.96
N ARG A 394 -15.28 -21.50 21.17
CA ARG A 394 -15.12 -20.07 21.47
C ARG A 394 -13.67 -19.66 21.22
N GLU A 395 -13.49 -18.43 20.73
CA GLU A 395 -12.18 -17.81 20.58
C GLU A 395 -11.52 -17.62 21.95
N VAL A 396 -10.25 -18.00 22.04
CA VAL A 396 -9.40 -17.86 23.21
C VAL A 396 -8.24 -16.94 22.85
N ARG A 397 -7.90 -16.02 23.76
CA ARG A 397 -6.78 -15.09 23.58
C ARG A 397 -5.48 -15.76 24.04
N MET A 398 -4.39 -15.57 23.30
CA MET A 398 -3.04 -15.84 23.77
C MET A 398 -2.60 -14.73 24.74
N ASP A 399 -2.31 -15.10 25.98
CA ASP A 399 -1.91 -14.15 27.02
C ASP A 399 -0.48 -13.65 26.78
N GLY A 400 -0.28 -12.34 26.93
CA GLY A 400 1.02 -11.69 26.74
C GLY A 400 1.48 -11.59 25.28
N TRP A 401 0.71 -12.13 24.32
CA TRP A 401 1.00 -12.01 22.91
C TRP A 401 0.37 -10.75 22.33
N ASP A 402 1.16 -10.08 21.50
CA ASP A 402 0.79 -8.88 20.79
C ASP A 402 1.53 -8.88 19.45
N SER A 403 0.78 -8.87 18.34
CA SER A 403 1.34 -9.00 16.99
C SER A 403 0.71 -8.00 16.03
N PRO A 404 1.48 -7.29 15.17
CA PRO A 404 0.89 -6.39 14.17
C PRO A 404 0.58 -7.11 12.84
N VAL A 405 0.91 -8.39 12.72
CA VAL A 405 0.84 -9.18 11.48
C VAL A 405 0.20 -10.55 11.74
N SER A 406 -0.15 -11.26 10.67
CA SER A 406 -0.61 -12.65 10.77
C SER A 406 0.47 -13.50 11.43
N PRO A 407 0.14 -14.37 12.40
CA PRO A 407 1.01 -15.49 12.75
C PRO A 407 1.04 -16.52 11.62
N ASP A 408 1.90 -17.52 11.76
CA ASP A 408 1.83 -18.76 10.97
C ASP A 408 1.93 -19.99 11.88
N ILE A 409 1.35 -21.11 11.46
CA ILE A 409 1.18 -22.29 12.32
C ILE A 409 1.53 -23.60 11.62
N ALA A 410 2.23 -24.48 12.33
CA ALA A 410 2.61 -25.80 11.86
C ALA A 410 2.40 -26.88 12.94
N SER A 411 1.96 -28.07 12.51
CA SER A 411 2.04 -29.26 13.34
C SER A 411 3.42 -29.90 13.17
N HIS A 412 4.15 -30.07 14.27
CA HIS A 412 5.51 -30.63 14.25
C HIS A 412 5.72 -31.50 15.49
N ASP A 413 6.17 -32.74 15.25
CA ASP A 413 6.46 -33.74 16.29
C ASP A 413 5.37 -33.84 17.37
N GLY A 414 4.11 -33.96 16.93
CA GLY A 414 2.96 -34.10 17.83
C GLY A 414 2.59 -32.85 18.63
N HIS A 415 3.14 -31.67 18.29
CA HIS A 415 2.79 -30.39 18.93
C HIS A 415 2.38 -29.34 17.89
N LEU A 416 1.61 -28.36 18.35
CA LEU A 416 1.38 -27.12 17.59
C LEU A 416 2.51 -26.13 17.84
N TRP A 417 3.04 -25.60 16.75
CA TRP A 417 4.07 -24.58 16.74
C TRP A 417 3.57 -23.35 16.02
N ILE A 418 3.78 -22.19 16.62
CA ILE A 418 3.26 -20.91 16.14
C ILE A 418 4.44 -19.96 15.97
N ALA A 419 4.54 -19.34 14.81
CA ALA A 419 5.45 -18.23 14.56
C ALA A 419 4.67 -16.93 14.62
N HIS A 420 5.16 -15.96 15.39
CA HIS A 420 4.55 -14.63 15.43
C HIS A 420 5.63 -13.55 15.54
N ARG A 421 5.23 -12.30 15.29
CA ARG A 421 6.11 -11.14 15.42
C ARG A 421 5.52 -10.14 16.39
N ASP A 422 6.32 -9.64 17.32
CA ASP A 422 5.87 -8.58 18.23
C ASP A 422 5.90 -7.17 17.61
N HIS A 423 5.35 -6.18 18.33
CA HIS A 423 5.40 -4.77 17.92
C HIS A 423 6.82 -4.18 17.89
N GLY A 424 7.76 -4.78 18.62
CA GLY A 424 9.19 -4.44 18.56
C GLY A 424 9.91 -4.99 17.33
N GLY A 425 9.19 -5.71 16.46
CA GLY A 425 9.74 -6.30 15.25
C GLY A 425 10.48 -7.61 15.49
N ARG A 426 10.41 -8.22 16.68
CA ARG A 426 11.11 -9.48 16.96
C ARG A 426 10.23 -10.65 16.57
N THR A 427 10.83 -11.64 15.92
CA THR A 427 10.15 -12.90 15.56
C THR A 427 10.29 -13.90 16.71
N HIS A 428 9.21 -14.62 16.98
CA HIS A 428 9.13 -15.65 18.02
C HIS A 428 8.58 -16.95 17.42
N VAL A 429 9.02 -18.08 17.97
CA VAL A 429 8.43 -19.39 17.75
C VAL A 429 8.06 -20.00 19.08
N ASP A 430 6.80 -20.40 19.19
CA ASP A 430 6.21 -20.92 20.41
C ASP A 430 5.69 -22.33 20.18
N ARG A 431 5.90 -23.20 21.16
CA ARG A 431 5.24 -24.51 21.22
C ARG A 431 4.08 -24.41 22.18
N LEU A 432 2.93 -24.89 21.74
CA LEU A 432 1.74 -24.95 22.59
C LEU A 432 1.63 -26.31 23.26
N ASP A 433 1.28 -26.29 24.55
CA ASP A 433 0.89 -27.49 25.28
C ASP A 433 -0.56 -27.90 24.98
N LYS A 434 -1.06 -28.91 25.71
CA LYS A 434 -2.42 -29.44 25.55
C LYS A 434 -3.51 -28.46 26.00
N ASP A 435 -3.17 -27.53 26.89
CA ASP A 435 -4.07 -26.46 27.31
C ASP A 435 -3.95 -25.24 26.37
N HIS A 436 -3.13 -25.37 25.32
CA HIS A 436 -2.82 -24.37 24.31
C HIS A 436 -2.24 -23.07 24.87
N THR A 437 -1.51 -23.20 25.99
CA THR A 437 -0.62 -22.17 26.49
C THR A 437 0.79 -22.42 25.95
N SER A 438 1.58 -21.36 25.83
CA SER A 438 2.98 -21.52 25.40
C SER A 438 3.77 -22.17 26.53
N ASP A 439 4.30 -23.37 26.29
CA ASP A 439 5.18 -24.08 27.22
C ASP A 439 6.67 -23.94 26.84
N PHE A 440 6.93 -23.31 25.69
CA PHE A 440 8.25 -22.97 25.20
C PHE A 440 8.16 -21.80 24.23
N THR A 441 9.05 -20.82 24.39
CA THR A 441 9.21 -19.69 23.48
C THR A 441 10.69 -19.56 23.09
N HIS A 442 10.95 -19.47 21.79
CA HIS A 442 12.24 -19.04 21.25
C HIS A 442 12.08 -17.70 20.54
N ARG A 443 12.93 -16.74 20.90
CA ARG A 443 12.96 -15.40 20.32
C ARG A 443 14.19 -15.25 19.43
N PHE A 444 13.99 -14.82 18.20
CA PHE A 444 15.06 -14.52 17.26
C PHE A 444 15.51 -13.06 17.44
N ASP A 445 16.77 -12.89 17.83
CA ASP A 445 17.38 -11.58 18.12
C ASP A 445 18.33 -11.08 17.04
N ASP A 446 18.63 -11.94 16.07
CA ASP A 446 19.55 -11.68 14.97
C ASP A 446 18.94 -10.81 13.86
N SER A 447 17.62 -10.64 13.85
CA SER A 447 16.91 -9.94 12.79
C SER A 447 15.56 -9.37 13.27
N ALA A 448 15.47 -8.04 13.29
CA ALA A 448 14.17 -7.37 13.37
C ALA A 448 13.44 -7.53 12.03
N SER A 449 12.13 -7.73 12.08
CA SER A 449 11.24 -7.96 10.93
C SER A 449 10.09 -6.96 10.91
N ASP A 450 9.57 -6.69 9.72
CA ASP A 450 8.31 -5.97 9.50
C ASP A 450 7.30 -6.81 8.71
N SER A 451 7.61 -8.09 8.47
CA SER A 451 6.78 -9.06 7.73
C SER A 451 6.05 -10.04 8.65
N ALA A 452 5.02 -10.70 8.13
CA ALA A 452 4.50 -11.92 8.75
C ALA A 452 5.51 -13.06 8.55
N PRO A 453 5.79 -13.89 9.58
CA PRO A 453 6.64 -15.06 9.44
C PRO A 453 5.94 -16.16 8.62
N ALA A 454 6.74 -17.07 8.07
CA ALA A 454 6.30 -18.32 7.47
C ALA A 454 6.90 -19.48 8.28
N LEU A 455 6.10 -20.52 8.58
CA LEU A 455 6.49 -21.64 9.42
C LEU A 455 6.09 -22.96 8.75
N VAL A 456 7.02 -23.92 8.67
CA VAL A 456 6.73 -25.23 8.08
C VAL A 456 7.48 -26.36 8.78
N SER A 457 6.82 -27.52 8.90
CA SER A 457 7.47 -28.78 9.30
C SER A 457 7.83 -29.58 8.05
N THR A 458 9.01 -30.20 8.05
CA THR A 458 9.51 -31.04 6.96
C THR A 458 9.98 -32.38 7.49
N ASP A 459 9.83 -33.44 6.69
CA ASP A 459 10.23 -34.81 7.06
C ASP A 459 11.69 -35.14 6.68
N THR A 460 12.39 -34.19 6.06
CA THR A 460 13.79 -34.30 5.64
C THR A 460 14.63 -33.24 6.35
N ALA A 461 15.11 -33.57 7.55
CA ALA A 461 16.10 -32.79 8.27
C ALA A 461 17.50 -33.04 7.70
N THR A 462 17.82 -32.43 6.56
CA THR A 462 19.21 -32.27 6.06
C THR A 462 19.90 -33.56 5.56
N ASP A 463 21.03 -33.39 4.86
CA ASP A 463 21.80 -34.46 4.19
C ASP A 463 22.46 -35.52 5.10
N THR A 464 22.26 -35.49 6.43
CA THR A 464 23.05 -36.35 7.34
C THR A 464 22.27 -37.11 8.42
N ALA A 465 20.97 -36.88 8.59
CA ALA A 465 20.14 -37.76 9.44
C ALA A 465 18.66 -37.70 9.04
N ALA A 466 18.04 -38.86 8.85
CA ALA A 466 16.58 -38.94 8.74
C ALA A 466 15.94 -38.37 10.00
N GLY A 467 15.06 -37.38 9.86
CA GLY A 467 14.39 -36.72 10.97
C GLY A 467 13.52 -35.57 10.50
N THR A 468 12.56 -35.14 11.33
CA THR A 468 11.73 -33.98 11.05
C THR A 468 12.43 -32.69 11.48
N ALA A 469 12.24 -31.60 10.75
CA ALA A 469 12.73 -30.27 11.15
C ALA A 469 11.66 -29.20 11.02
N LEU A 470 11.67 -28.26 11.96
CA LEU A 470 10.84 -27.05 11.95
C LEU A 470 11.64 -25.90 11.34
N TRP A 471 11.03 -25.19 10.38
CA TRP A 471 11.65 -24.11 9.62
C TRP A 471 10.82 -22.85 9.74
N ILE A 472 11.49 -21.72 10.00
CA ILE A 472 10.88 -20.39 9.99
C ILE A 472 11.60 -19.48 9.01
N ALA A 473 10.84 -18.68 8.27
CA ALA A 473 11.37 -17.61 7.45
C ALA A 473 10.63 -16.29 7.70
N HIS A 474 11.35 -15.19 7.67
CA HIS A 474 10.78 -13.85 7.69
C HIS A 474 11.67 -12.88 6.92
N ARG A 475 11.09 -11.77 6.47
CA ARG A 475 11.87 -10.66 5.92
C ARG A 475 12.39 -9.80 7.06
N GLY A 476 13.69 -9.54 7.09
CA GLY A 476 14.31 -8.60 8.02
C GLY A 476 14.14 -7.14 7.58
N LEU A 477 14.41 -6.20 8.48
CA LEU A 477 14.48 -4.77 8.14
C LEU A 477 15.61 -4.42 7.15
N ASP A 478 16.53 -5.36 6.91
CA ASP A 478 17.57 -5.32 5.89
C ASP A 478 17.09 -5.79 4.50
N ASP A 479 15.77 -5.98 4.32
CA ASP A 479 15.11 -6.50 3.12
C ASP A 479 15.55 -7.93 2.73
N LYS A 480 16.32 -8.63 3.57
CA LYS A 480 16.73 -10.01 3.33
C LYS A 480 15.75 -11.00 3.92
N VAL A 481 15.65 -12.19 3.31
CA VAL A 481 14.97 -13.31 3.95
C VAL A 481 15.91 -14.02 4.91
N HIS A 482 15.56 -13.98 6.18
CA HIS A 482 16.21 -14.73 7.26
C HIS A 482 15.49 -16.07 7.39
N VAL A 483 16.24 -17.16 7.45
CA VAL A 483 15.69 -18.51 7.59
C VAL A 483 16.44 -19.25 8.68
N SER A 484 15.68 -19.76 9.63
CA SER A 484 16.20 -20.54 10.76
C SER A 484 15.47 -21.86 10.85
N TYR A 485 16.16 -22.88 11.36
CA TYR A 485 15.56 -24.21 11.51
C TYR A 485 16.13 -24.98 12.68
N SER A 486 15.38 -25.98 13.14
CA SER A 486 15.86 -26.93 14.13
C SER A 486 15.18 -28.29 13.99
N SER A 487 15.96 -29.35 14.16
CA SER A 487 15.44 -30.71 14.39
C SER A 487 15.17 -31.01 15.86
N ALA A 488 15.48 -30.07 16.77
CA ALA A 488 15.19 -30.13 18.20
C ALA A 488 14.75 -28.74 18.69
N PRO A 489 13.62 -28.21 18.19
CA PRO A 489 13.25 -26.79 18.32
C PRO A 489 13.03 -26.31 19.77
N THR A 490 12.83 -27.22 20.73
CA THR A 490 12.75 -26.90 22.16
C THR A 490 14.11 -26.64 22.82
N ASN A 491 15.22 -26.88 22.12
CA ASN A 491 16.55 -26.50 22.56
C ASN A 491 16.98 -25.22 21.82
N PRO A 492 17.04 -24.05 22.50
CA PRO A 492 17.44 -22.79 21.86
C PRO A 492 18.80 -22.87 21.15
N ALA A 493 19.74 -23.68 21.65
CA ALA A 493 21.06 -23.86 21.03
C ALA A 493 21.05 -24.77 19.79
N ALA A 494 19.94 -25.48 19.54
CA ALA A 494 19.77 -26.33 18.37
C ALA A 494 19.15 -25.58 17.18
N TRP A 495 18.79 -24.31 17.34
CA TRP A 495 18.38 -23.47 16.22
C TRP A 495 19.62 -23.08 15.41
N GLN A 496 19.56 -23.39 14.13
CA GLN A 496 20.57 -23.00 13.16
C GLN A 496 19.99 -21.88 12.31
N THR A 497 20.59 -20.69 12.42
CA THR A 497 20.33 -19.60 11.49
C THR A 497 21.20 -19.82 10.26
N HIS A 498 20.59 -19.95 9.08
CA HIS A 498 21.36 -19.82 7.86
C HIS A 498 21.68 -18.34 7.65
N ALA A 499 22.87 -18.02 7.13
CA ALA A 499 23.09 -16.70 6.54
C ALA A 499 21.90 -16.38 5.63
N PRO A 500 21.35 -15.15 5.65
CA PRO A 500 20.18 -14.80 4.85
C PRO A 500 20.35 -15.34 3.44
N ALA A 501 19.29 -15.81 2.80
CA ALA A 501 19.36 -16.23 1.41
C ALA A 501 19.96 -15.05 0.63
N HIS A 502 21.26 -15.10 0.34
CA HIS A 502 22.09 -13.89 0.27
C HIS A 502 21.81 -13.05 -0.98
N ASP A 503 21.02 -13.62 -1.88
CA ASP A 503 20.63 -13.04 -3.16
C ASP A 503 19.11 -12.81 -3.25
N LEU A 504 18.36 -13.10 -2.18
CA LEU A 504 16.91 -12.98 -2.13
C LEU A 504 16.49 -11.77 -1.29
N LEU A 505 16.72 -10.58 -1.85
CA LEU A 505 16.11 -9.35 -1.38
C LEU A 505 14.61 -9.39 -1.69
N THR A 506 13.75 -9.21 -0.69
CA THR A 506 12.30 -9.18 -0.87
C THR A 506 11.72 -7.95 -0.20
N GLN A 507 10.60 -7.45 -0.72
CA GLN A 507 9.83 -6.37 -0.11
C GLN A 507 8.50 -6.86 0.49
N ARG A 508 8.30 -8.17 0.51
CA ARG A 508 7.08 -8.86 0.93
C ARG A 508 7.43 -10.04 1.81
N SER A 509 6.46 -10.51 2.59
CA SER A 509 6.59 -11.75 3.35
C SER A 509 7.00 -12.90 2.44
N PRO A 510 7.97 -13.74 2.83
CA PRO A 510 8.28 -14.98 2.14
C PRO A 510 7.15 -16.01 2.35
N THR A 511 7.13 -17.02 1.49
CA THR A 511 6.32 -18.22 1.65
C THR A 511 7.24 -19.43 1.78
N LEU A 512 7.03 -20.24 2.82
CA LEU A 512 7.67 -21.56 2.96
C LEU A 512 6.67 -22.66 2.61
N VAL A 513 7.15 -23.70 1.94
CA VAL A 513 6.36 -24.88 1.61
C VAL A 513 7.20 -26.14 1.79
N ALA A 514 6.63 -27.17 2.39
CA ALA A 514 7.30 -28.46 2.55
C ALA A 514 7.24 -29.24 1.24
N HIS A 515 8.39 -29.74 0.82
CA HIS A 515 8.54 -30.72 -0.25
C HIS A 515 9.04 -32.04 0.35
N PRO A 516 8.40 -33.19 0.04
CA PRO A 516 8.79 -34.48 0.61
C PRO A 516 10.25 -34.86 0.35
N ASP A 517 10.77 -34.59 -0.85
CA ASP A 517 12.13 -34.98 -1.23
C ASP A 517 13.20 -33.89 -1.05
N LEU A 518 12.83 -32.61 -1.19
CA LEU A 518 13.76 -31.48 -1.20
C LEU A 518 13.78 -30.72 0.14
N GLY A 519 12.91 -31.09 1.08
CA GLY A 519 12.70 -30.36 2.32
C GLY A 519 12.00 -29.02 2.10
N PRO A 520 12.42 -27.94 2.78
CA PRO A 520 11.74 -26.65 2.68
C PRO A 520 12.06 -26.00 1.33
N LEU A 521 11.02 -25.50 0.65
CA LEU A 521 11.18 -24.59 -0.48
C LEU A 521 10.78 -23.18 -0.04
N LEU A 522 11.57 -22.20 -0.47
CA LEU A 522 11.38 -20.79 -0.18
C LEU A 522 10.91 -20.06 -1.43
N LEU A 523 9.77 -19.42 -1.35
CA LEU A 523 9.24 -18.57 -2.40
C LEU A 523 9.27 -17.13 -1.91
N ALA A 524 9.93 -16.24 -2.65
CA ALA A 524 9.78 -14.81 -2.42
C ALA A 524 9.89 -13.99 -3.69
N ARG A 525 9.41 -12.76 -3.62
CA ARG A 525 9.54 -11.78 -4.69
C ARG A 525 10.83 -11.00 -4.51
N GLY A 526 11.71 -11.06 -5.50
CA GLY A 526 12.91 -10.27 -5.60
C GLY A 526 12.66 -8.75 -5.55
N ALA A 527 13.71 -7.98 -5.26
CA ALA A 527 13.71 -6.53 -5.38
C ALA A 527 13.47 -6.07 -6.85
N ASP A 528 13.83 -6.89 -7.82
CA ASP A 528 13.56 -6.74 -9.27
C ASP A 528 12.10 -7.03 -9.67
N GLY A 529 11.24 -7.24 -8.68
CA GLY A 529 9.84 -7.57 -8.89
C GLY A 529 9.57 -8.95 -9.47
N ARG A 530 10.57 -9.83 -9.48
CA ARG A 530 10.41 -11.19 -10.02
C ARG A 530 10.31 -12.22 -8.92
N LEU A 531 9.46 -13.22 -9.13
CA LEU A 531 9.27 -14.33 -8.23
C LEU A 531 10.42 -15.32 -8.35
N ARG A 532 10.97 -15.71 -7.20
CA ARG A 532 12.11 -16.63 -7.09
C ARG A 532 11.74 -17.77 -6.16
N LEU A 533 12.07 -18.98 -6.61
CA LEU A 533 11.92 -20.21 -5.85
C LEU A 533 13.31 -20.72 -5.49
N GLY A 534 13.57 -20.85 -4.19
CA GLY A 534 14.81 -21.40 -3.66
C GLY A 534 14.58 -22.78 -3.05
N ALA A 535 15.55 -23.68 -3.26
CA ALA A 535 15.70 -24.92 -2.52
C ALA A 535 16.97 -24.86 -1.67
N ARG A 536 17.03 -25.72 -0.67
CA ARG A 536 18.26 -25.91 0.09
C ARG A 536 19.34 -26.57 -0.78
N THR A 537 20.59 -26.12 -0.64
CA THR A 537 21.75 -26.74 -1.28
C THR A 537 22.48 -27.72 -0.35
N GLU A 538 23.19 -28.68 -0.92
CA GLU A 538 24.01 -29.66 -0.18
C GLU A 538 25.10 -28.99 0.69
N ALA A 539 25.59 -27.82 0.26
CA ALA A 539 26.61 -27.05 0.97
C ALA A 539 26.07 -26.30 2.21
N GLY A 540 24.76 -26.35 2.48
CA GLY A 540 24.12 -25.55 3.51
C GLY A 540 23.91 -24.11 3.04
N GLY A 541 22.78 -23.84 2.41
CA GLY A 541 22.39 -22.53 1.89
C GLY A 541 21.14 -22.62 1.03
N TRP A 542 20.80 -21.53 0.36
CA TRP A 542 19.66 -21.45 -0.56
C TRP A 542 20.16 -21.27 -1.98
N GLY A 543 19.77 -22.15 -2.89
CA GLY A 543 20.06 -22.08 -4.32
C GLY A 543 18.77 -21.86 -5.10
N GLY A 544 18.85 -21.08 -6.18
CA GLY A 544 17.73 -20.94 -7.11
C GLY A 544 17.36 -22.29 -7.71
N ILE A 545 16.06 -22.58 -7.76
CA ILE A 545 15.54 -23.64 -8.61
C ILE A 545 15.18 -22.99 -9.94
N ASP A 546 15.58 -23.60 -11.05
CA ASP A 546 15.13 -23.19 -12.38
C ASP A 546 13.59 -23.14 -12.38
N ALA A 547 13.03 -21.93 -12.30
CA ALA A 547 11.62 -21.72 -12.52
C ALA A 547 11.34 -22.03 -14.00
N PRO A 548 10.13 -22.48 -14.37
CA PRO A 548 9.78 -22.74 -15.77
C PRO A 548 9.90 -21.52 -16.71
N ALA A 549 10.25 -20.33 -16.20
CA ALA A 549 10.53 -19.12 -16.96
C ALA A 549 12.03 -18.89 -17.28
N GLY A 550 12.94 -19.79 -16.90
CA GLY A 550 14.39 -19.61 -17.03
C GLY A 550 15.02 -18.77 -15.90
N GLU A 551 16.33 -18.51 -15.98
CA GLU A 551 17.11 -17.78 -14.96
C GLU A 551 16.54 -16.40 -14.61
N GLU A 552 15.72 -15.81 -15.48
CA GLU A 552 15.17 -14.48 -15.23
C GLU A 552 13.97 -14.47 -14.26
N GLY A 553 13.27 -15.57 -13.96
CA GLY A 553 12.10 -15.56 -13.05
C GLY A 553 10.81 -14.92 -13.60
N LEU A 554 9.69 -15.00 -12.86
CA LEU A 554 8.36 -14.53 -13.30
C LEU A 554 8.01 -13.16 -12.70
N PRO A 555 7.57 -12.15 -13.49
CA PRO A 555 7.06 -10.89 -12.93
C PRO A 555 5.94 -11.15 -11.92
N ALA A 556 6.03 -10.55 -10.75
CA ALA A 556 5.03 -10.71 -9.70
C ALA A 556 4.84 -9.43 -8.88
N LEU A 557 3.66 -9.21 -8.30
CA LEU A 557 3.38 -8.11 -7.36
C LEU A 557 3.63 -8.51 -5.90
N ASP A 558 3.65 -9.82 -5.61
CA ASP A 558 3.96 -10.37 -4.29
C ASP A 558 4.66 -11.74 -4.38
N ALA A 559 5.01 -12.29 -3.22
CA ALA A 559 5.62 -13.61 -3.11
C ALA A 559 4.65 -14.75 -3.46
N GLY A 560 3.35 -14.50 -3.62
CA GLY A 560 2.36 -15.53 -3.90
C GLY A 560 2.17 -16.58 -2.80
N GLY A 561 1.36 -17.58 -3.10
CA GLY A 561 1.16 -18.79 -2.31
C GLY A 561 1.68 -20.02 -3.05
N ALA A 562 2.14 -21.01 -2.30
CA ALA A 562 2.62 -22.27 -2.85
C ALA A 562 2.04 -23.48 -2.10
N ALA A 563 1.77 -24.56 -2.82
CA ALA A 563 1.35 -25.82 -2.24
C ALA A 563 1.93 -27.00 -3.03
N TYR A 564 2.37 -28.04 -2.31
CA TYR A 564 2.81 -29.29 -2.92
C TYR A 564 1.67 -30.30 -2.94
N HIS A 565 1.41 -30.91 -4.10
CA HIS A 565 0.42 -31.98 -4.23
C HIS A 565 0.76 -32.91 -5.40
N GLY A 566 0.71 -34.22 -5.16
CA GLY A 566 0.81 -35.23 -6.22
C GLY A 566 2.10 -35.15 -7.05
N GLY A 567 3.25 -34.93 -6.42
CA GLY A 567 4.53 -34.84 -7.12
C GLY A 567 4.83 -33.47 -7.75
N LYS A 568 3.95 -32.47 -7.57
CA LYS A 568 4.08 -31.16 -8.20
C LYS A 568 3.96 -30.03 -7.20
N LEU A 569 4.76 -28.99 -7.40
CA LEU A 569 4.61 -27.72 -6.73
C LEU A 569 3.69 -26.81 -7.56
N TYR A 570 2.64 -26.28 -6.93
CA TYR A 570 1.76 -25.28 -7.52
C TYR A 570 2.07 -23.94 -6.88
N VAL A 571 2.35 -22.94 -7.71
CA VAL A 571 2.63 -21.56 -7.29
C VAL A 571 1.59 -20.65 -7.91
N ILE A 572 0.96 -19.81 -7.08
CA ILE A 572 0.01 -18.79 -7.49
C ILE A 572 0.55 -17.45 -7.03
N HIS A 573 0.72 -16.52 -7.96
CA HIS A 573 1.17 -15.17 -7.67
C HIS A 573 0.33 -14.17 -8.46
N ARG A 574 0.32 -12.91 -7.99
CA ARG A 574 -0.22 -11.81 -8.78
C ARG A 574 0.85 -11.33 -9.75
N ARG A 575 0.46 -11.07 -11.00
CA ARG A 575 1.36 -10.59 -12.05
C ARG A 575 1.34 -9.08 -12.15
#